data_AF-A0AAW2RB48-F1
#
_entry.id   AF-A0AAW2RB48-F1
#
_cell.length_a   1.000
_cell.length_b   1.000
_cell.length_c   1.000
_cell.angle_alpha   90.00
_cell.angle_beta   90.00
_cell.angle_gamma   90.00
#
_symmetry.space_group_name_H-M   'P 1'
#
loop_
_entity.id
_entity.type
_entity.pdbx_description
1 polymer ?
#
loop_
_entity_poly.entity_id
_entity_poly.type
_entity_poly.pdbx_seq_one_letter_code
_entity_poly.pdbx_strand_id
1 'polypeptide(L)'
;MEHPIVHLPYEPRVGGPVQYRWIYSFERFLHDLKKKVKNKAHIEASIVGTYITEEIRIFTFHYFEPHVTCKRHRPVKNDDLTSNNDRIQRSIFNHPD
;
A
#
# COMPACT_ATOMS: atom_id res chain seq x y z
N MET A 1 -28.07 -6.65 -21.29
CA MET A 1 -27.08 -5.94 -20.44
C MET A 1 -27.24 -6.52 -19.04
N GLU A 2 -26.71 -7.72 -18.84
CA GLU A 2 -26.73 -8.39 -17.55
C GLU A 2 -25.30 -8.89 -17.38
N HIS A 3 -24.48 -8.14 -16.65
CA HIS A 3 -23.14 -8.57 -16.26
C HIS A 3 -23.29 -9.21 -14.88
N PRO A 4 -23.30 -10.55 -14.82
CA PRO A 4 -23.55 -11.26 -13.57
C PRO A 4 -22.40 -10.94 -12.62
N ILE A 5 -22.76 -10.62 -11.38
CA ILE A 5 -21.89 -10.43 -10.21
C ILE A 5 -20.89 -11.60 -10.02
N VAL A 6 -21.11 -12.72 -10.73
CA VAL A 6 -20.30 -13.94 -10.80
C VAL A 6 -18.86 -13.73 -11.33
N HIS A 7 -18.56 -12.68 -12.10
CA HIS A 7 -17.19 -12.48 -12.61
C HIS A 7 -16.24 -11.77 -11.63
N LEU A 8 -16.78 -11.12 -10.60
CA LEU A 8 -16.00 -10.36 -9.62
C LEU A 8 -14.95 -11.19 -8.84
N PRO A 9 -15.16 -12.48 -8.51
CA PRO A 9 -14.15 -13.32 -7.88
C PRO A 9 -13.08 -13.84 -8.85
N TYR A 10 -13.42 -13.97 -10.15
CA TYR A 10 -12.51 -14.52 -11.16
C TYR A 10 -11.47 -13.50 -11.61
N GLU A 11 -11.86 -12.22 -11.73
CA GLU A 11 -10.97 -11.13 -12.11
C GLU A 11 -9.74 -10.92 -11.21
N PRO A 12 -9.83 -10.94 -9.86
CA PRO A 12 -8.66 -10.86 -9.00
C PRO A 12 -7.82 -12.15 -9.00
N ARG A 13 -8.44 -13.31 -9.27
CA ARG A 13 -7.72 -14.60 -9.39
C ARG A 13 -6.80 -14.64 -10.63
N VAL A 14 -7.24 -14.04 -11.74
CA VAL A 14 -6.46 -14.01 -12.99
C VAL A 14 -5.57 -12.77 -13.08
N GLY A 15 -6.06 -11.62 -12.62
CA GLY A 15 -5.41 -10.32 -12.79
C GLY A 15 -4.60 -9.84 -11.57
N GLY A 16 -4.57 -10.59 -10.48
CA GLY A 16 -3.93 -10.16 -9.24
C GLY A 16 -4.69 -9.01 -8.55
N PRO A 17 -4.06 -8.32 -7.59
CA PRO A 17 -4.71 -7.26 -6.82
C PRO A 17 -5.28 -6.17 -7.73
N VAL A 18 -6.59 -5.96 -7.63
CA VAL A 18 -7.36 -5.00 -8.44
C VAL A 18 -6.73 -3.59 -8.39
N GLN A 19 -6.12 -3.24 -7.27
CA GLN A 19 -5.51 -1.94 -6.99
C GLN A 19 -4.42 -1.54 -7.99
N TYR A 20 -3.69 -2.49 -8.58
CA TYR A 20 -2.65 -2.21 -9.57
C TYR A 20 -3.19 -2.11 -11.01
N ARG A 21 -4.48 -2.37 -11.25
CA ARG A 21 -5.11 -2.35 -12.59
C ARG A 21 -5.78 -1.02 -12.94
N TRP A 22 -6.20 -0.24 -11.95
CA TRP A 22 -6.97 1.00 -12.18
C TRP A 22 -6.14 2.25 -12.43
N ILE A 23 -4.84 2.21 -12.12
CA ILE A 23 -3.93 3.34 -12.34
C ILE A 23 -2.60 2.83 -12.86
N TYR A 24 -2.03 3.50 -13.83
CA TYR A 24 -0.76 3.06 -14.41
C TYR A 24 0.37 3.23 -13.38
N SER A 25 1.30 2.27 -13.30
CA SER A 25 2.37 2.25 -12.28
C SER A 25 3.24 3.51 -12.26
N PHE A 26 3.58 4.09 -13.43
CA PHE A 26 4.27 5.39 -13.53
C PHE A 26 3.46 6.53 -12.89
N GLU A 27 2.14 6.56 -13.08
CA GLU A 27 1.29 7.65 -12.56
C GLU A 27 1.22 7.60 -11.04
N ARG A 28 1.11 6.39 -10.49
CA ARG A 28 1.16 6.17 -9.04
C ARG A 28 2.49 6.64 -8.47
N PHE A 29 3.60 6.30 -9.11
CA PHE A 29 4.92 6.74 -8.70
C PHE A 29 5.04 8.28 -8.72
N LEU A 30 4.61 8.92 -9.81
CA LEU A 30 4.61 10.39 -9.94
C LEU A 30 3.72 11.06 -8.89
N HIS A 31 2.58 10.45 -8.55
CA HIS A 31 1.71 10.94 -7.49
C HIS A 31 2.41 10.94 -6.12
N ASP A 32 3.19 9.90 -5.81
CA ASP A 32 3.97 9.84 -4.57
C ASP A 32 5.15 10.80 -4.56
N LEU A 33 5.85 10.97 -5.69
CA LEU A 33 6.87 12.01 -5.84
C LEU A 33 6.29 13.41 -5.63
N LYS A 34 5.08 13.68 -6.16
CA LYS A 34 4.40 14.96 -5.98
C LYS A 34 4.12 15.25 -4.50
N LYS A 35 3.79 14.24 -3.69
CA LYS A 35 3.63 14.39 -2.22
C LYS A 35 4.95 14.72 -1.51
N LYS A 36 6.09 14.31 -2.08
CA LYS A 36 7.44 14.56 -1.54
C LYS A 36 7.95 15.99 -1.79
N VAL A 37 7.32 16.73 -2.70
CA VAL A 37 7.64 18.14 -2.97
C VAL A 37 7.06 19.05 -1.89
N LYS A 38 7.84 19.29 -0.82
CA LYS A 38 7.54 20.23 0.26
C LYS A 38 7.99 21.65 -0.08
N ASN A 39 9.11 21.80 -0.78
CA ASN A 39 9.62 23.08 -1.26
C ASN A 39 9.52 23.15 -2.80
N LYS A 40 8.67 24.04 -3.30
CA LYS A 40 8.48 24.24 -4.75
C LYS A 40 9.59 25.06 -5.41
N ALA A 41 10.37 25.83 -4.65
CA ALA A 41 11.51 26.57 -5.18
C ALA A 41 12.68 25.63 -5.55
N HIS A 42 12.80 24.51 -4.85
CA HIS A 42 13.84 23.50 -5.08
C HIS A 42 13.24 22.09 -5.03
N ILE A 43 12.57 21.70 -6.12
CA ILE A 43 11.78 20.47 -6.21
C ILE A 43 12.66 19.22 -6.01
N GLU A 44 13.78 19.14 -6.74
CA GLU A 44 14.69 18.00 -6.68
C GLU A 44 15.28 17.81 -5.27
N ALA A 45 15.80 18.90 -4.69
CA ALA A 45 16.34 18.89 -3.34
C ALA A 45 15.28 18.51 -2.30
N SER A 46 14.03 18.96 -2.49
CA SER A 46 12.92 18.57 -1.61
C SER A 46 12.61 17.07 -1.70
N ILE A 47 12.64 16.49 -2.89
CA ILE A 47 12.40 15.05 -3.07
C ILE A 47 13.53 14.25 -2.44
N VAL A 48 14.78 14.61 -2.70
CA VAL A 48 15.96 13.93 -2.12
C VAL A 48 15.94 14.02 -0.59
N GLY A 49 15.70 15.20 -0.02
CA GLY A 49 15.67 15.38 1.43
C GLY A 49 14.55 14.59 2.11
N THR A 50 13.37 14.52 1.50
CA THR A 50 12.28 13.68 2.03
C THR A 50 12.55 12.20 1.88
N TYR A 51 13.23 11.78 0.80
CA TYR A 51 13.65 10.40 0.59
C TYR A 51 14.65 9.94 1.67
N ILE A 52 15.72 10.71 1.91
CA ILE A 52 16.70 10.45 2.96
C ILE A 52 16.02 10.34 4.34
N THR A 53 15.12 11.28 4.63
CA THR A 53 14.37 11.26 5.90
C THR A 53 13.51 9.99 6.04
N GLU A 54 12.92 9.52 4.95
CA GLU A 54 12.11 8.29 4.94
C GLU A 54 12.99 7.05 5.15
N GLU A 55 14.14 6.96 4.50
CA GLU A 55 15.10 5.87 4.72
C GLU A 55 15.63 5.84 6.15
N ILE A 56 16.02 6.99 6.72
CA ILE A 56 16.45 7.07 8.12
C ILE A 56 15.34 6.58 9.04
N ARG A 57 14.08 6.98 8.82
CA ARG A 57 12.94 6.52 9.61
C ARG A 57 12.72 5.01 9.52
N ILE A 58 12.91 4.43 8.33
CA ILE A 58 12.80 2.98 8.11
C ILE A 58 13.96 2.24 8.79
N PHE A 59 15.16 2.81 8.76
CA PHE A 59 16.32 2.23 9.42
C PHE A 59 16.19 2.28 10.94
N THR A 60 15.92 3.46 11.51
CA THR A 60 15.79 3.66 12.96
C THR A 60 14.66 2.84 13.58
N PHE A 61 13.63 2.52 12.79
CA PHE A 61 12.57 1.61 13.19
C PHE A 61 13.06 0.26 13.74
N HIS A 62 14.17 -0.29 13.24
CA HIS A 62 14.68 -1.59 13.69
C HIS A 62 15.21 -1.55 15.14
N TYR A 63 15.43 -0.34 15.66
CA TYR A 63 15.94 -0.10 17.01
C TYR A 63 14.86 0.36 17.99
N PHE A 64 13.63 0.61 17.53
CA PHE A 64 12.53 0.98 18.41
C PHE A 64 11.84 -0.25 19.01
N GLU A 65 11.28 -0.07 20.21
CA GLU A 65 10.51 -1.13 20.86
C GLU A 65 9.23 -1.48 20.07
N PRO A 66 8.76 -2.74 20.15
CA PRO A 66 7.64 -3.22 19.32
C PRO A 66 6.33 -2.43 19.48
N HIS A 67 6.12 -1.83 20.65
CA HIS A 67 4.91 -1.08 20.99
C HIS A 67 4.90 0.34 20.38
N VAL A 68 6.02 0.82 19.83
CA VAL A 68 6.11 2.13 19.21
C VAL A 68 5.42 2.10 17.84
N THR A 69 4.35 2.87 17.71
CA THR A 69 3.64 2.98 16.43
C THR A 69 4.48 3.76 15.42
N CYS A 70 4.76 3.12 14.29
CA CYS A 70 5.54 3.69 13.19
C CYS A 70 4.78 3.48 11.88
N LYS A 71 5.08 4.29 10.85
CA LYS A 71 4.45 4.17 9.52
C LYS A 71 4.53 2.74 8.95
N ARG A 72 5.59 1.99 9.31
CA ARG A 72 5.80 0.58 8.94
C ARG A 72 4.89 -0.41 9.69
N HIS A 73 4.57 -0.16 10.96
CA HIS A 73 3.63 -0.95 11.76
C HIS A 73 2.18 -0.58 11.50
N ARG A 74 1.93 0.58 10.87
CA ARG A 74 0.57 0.98 10.54
C ARG A 74 0.04 0.00 9.50
N PRO A 75 -1.07 -0.71 9.76
CA PRO A 75 -1.69 -1.53 8.73
C PRO A 75 -1.99 -0.61 7.54
N VAL A 76 -1.51 -1.01 6.37
CA VAL A 76 -1.78 -0.25 5.15
C VAL A 76 -3.29 -0.21 4.99
N LYS A 77 -3.86 1.00 5.07
CA LYS A 77 -5.28 1.15 4.77
C LYS A 77 -5.42 0.94 3.28
N ASN A 78 -5.95 -0.24 2.94
CA ASN A 78 -6.24 -0.72 1.59
C ASN A 78 -5.07 -1.37 0.82
N ASP A 79 -4.17 -2.15 1.44
CA ASP A 79 -3.41 -3.18 0.70
C ASP A 79 -3.70 -4.54 1.36
N ASP A 80 -4.27 -5.50 0.61
CA ASP A 80 -4.52 -6.88 1.06
C ASP A 80 -3.22 -7.71 1.20
N LEU A 81 -2.09 -7.06 1.49
CA LEU A 81 -0.82 -7.74 1.73
C LEU A 81 -0.77 -8.15 3.21
N THR A 82 -1.43 -9.28 3.44
CA THR A 82 -1.33 -10.14 4.61
C THR A 82 0.07 -10.13 5.24
N SER A 83 0.21 -9.41 6.35
CA SER A 83 1.20 -9.76 7.36
C SER A 83 0.88 -11.19 7.81
N ASN A 84 1.81 -12.10 7.54
CA ASN A 84 1.69 -13.55 7.72
C ASN A 84 1.55 -14.00 9.19
N ASN A 85 0.59 -13.47 9.96
CA ASN A 85 0.25 -14.04 11.26
C ASN A 85 -1.22 -13.97 11.68
N ASP A 86 -2.11 -13.34 10.90
CA ASP A 86 -3.55 -13.48 11.12
C ASP A 86 -4.15 -14.40 10.05
N ARG A 87 -3.87 -15.70 10.18
CA ARG A 87 -4.65 -16.77 9.55
C ARG A 87 -6.06 -16.88 10.17
N ILE A 88 -6.70 -15.76 10.50
CA ILE A 88 -8.16 -15.77 10.51
C ILE A 88 -8.53 -15.76 9.05
N GLN A 89 -8.91 -16.94 8.54
CA GLN A 89 -9.54 -17.13 7.25
C GLN A 89 -10.77 -16.21 7.14
N ARG A 90 -10.56 -14.94 6.82
CA ARG A 90 -11.61 -14.06 6.30
C ARG A 90 -11.74 -14.36 4.82
N SER A 91 -12.05 -15.62 4.52
CA SER A 91 -12.63 -16.00 3.26
C SER A 91 -13.99 -15.31 3.21
N ILE A 92 -14.15 -14.39 2.25
CA ILE A 92 -15.42 -13.69 1.98
C ILE A 92 -16.52 -14.69 1.56
N PHE A 93 -16.15 -15.95 1.30
CA PHE A 93 -17.02 -17.05 0.88
C PHE A 93 -17.35 -18.05 2.00
N ASN A 94 -16.86 -17.86 3.22
CA ASN A 94 -17.24 -18.72 4.33
C ASN A 94 -18.43 -18.10 5.07
N HIS A 95 -19.64 -18.41 4.63
CA HIS A 95 -20.82 -18.28 5.49
C HIS A 95 -21.00 -19.59 6.28
N PRO A 96 -21.36 -19.55 7.57
CA PRO A 96 -21.88 -20.72 8.24
C PRO A 96 -23.29 -21.02 7.72
N ASP A 97 -23.57 -22.29 7.45
CA ASP A 97 -24.92 -22.81 7.19
C ASP A 97 -25.86 -22.57 8.38
#